data_AF-A0A968KYA2-F1
#
_entry.id   AF-A0A968KYA2-F1
#
_cell.length_a   1.000
_cell.length_b   1.000
_cell.length_c   1.000
_cell.angle_alpha   90.00
_cell.angle_beta   90.00
_cell.angle_gamma   90.00
#
_symmetry.space_group_name_H-M   'P 1'
#
loop_
_entity.id
_entity.type
_entity.pdbx_description
1 polymer ?
#
loop_
_entity_poly.entity_id
_entity_poly.type
_entity_poly.pdbx_seq_one_letter_code
_entity_poly.pdbx_strand_id
1 'polypeptide(L)'
;MRVEGLSPSELTVTRYTRNLFAALLLCGILLGTRGASAEHESAPARAITPFLYPPYPGTASQESIFDHSTPNYTYDNKIIAFTGDVANKNCPSPQPPGTPPPQKGVCNAGGGGYWSYSLGDWVYYDGHDGVDYGISYRPIYAAADADQVIYAGWWDPQNHKINLGIYVRLHHSNGYNTYYGHMSSVAVQACSSPGCTFLPHGEVLGISGTTGNSSGPHLHFLLRDSAGRSVDPYGWKGNGSSPWGPQQKESLWVAYPSLAYYGSQIYPSGQPLDYPPKPSGGIIVDDGSLQFNEFPSGCWAQINTGSAQSGRMSYAKPRTTSPTCSGQWEFPQGSNDGVYAVYVRIPAIRATSQGAIYTIRHAGLSDQVVINQSVFPNIYYVSDGRVYVGRYNFTGAGGEYVELSNRTQDETAGIADLFVGADAIRFVFLGDVTPTPPG
;
A
#
# COMPACT_ATOMS: atom_id res chain seq x y z
N MET A 1 45.54 -39.64 -27.17
CA MET A 1 46.30 -39.45 -28.43
C MET A 1 45.26 -39.16 -29.50
N ARG A 2 44.96 -37.88 -29.79
CA ARG A 2 45.37 -37.15 -31.02
C ARG A 2 44.94 -37.92 -32.30
N VAL A 3 44.34 -37.35 -33.34
CA VAL A 3 44.17 -35.94 -33.75
C VAL A 3 43.20 -35.90 -34.95
N GLU A 4 42.63 -34.71 -35.15
CA GLU A 4 41.90 -34.18 -36.31
C GLU A 4 42.55 -34.42 -37.69
N GLY A 5 41.85 -34.12 -38.78
CA GLY A 5 42.50 -34.01 -40.10
C GLY A 5 41.59 -33.70 -41.29
N LEU A 6 41.42 -32.41 -41.55
CA LEU A 6 40.79 -31.69 -42.67
C LEU A 6 41.24 -32.01 -44.14
N SER A 7 40.37 -31.61 -45.08
CA SER A 7 40.63 -30.99 -46.43
C SER A 7 41.07 -31.88 -47.62
N PRO A 8 41.12 -31.40 -48.90
CA PRO A 8 40.75 -30.08 -49.49
C PRO A 8 40.11 -30.09 -50.93
N SER A 9 39.83 -28.86 -51.43
CA SER A 9 40.04 -28.34 -52.82
C SER A 9 39.12 -28.80 -53.98
N GLU A 10 38.85 -28.05 -55.07
CA GLU A 10 38.83 -26.63 -55.50
C GLU A 10 38.42 -26.63 -57.01
N LEU A 11 38.02 -25.44 -57.55
CA LEU A 11 38.05 -25.00 -58.97
C LEU A 11 37.03 -25.62 -59.98
N THR A 12 36.33 -24.89 -60.87
CA THR A 12 36.85 -23.92 -61.86
C THR A 12 35.73 -23.13 -62.61
N VAL A 13 35.97 -21.82 -62.79
CA VAL A 13 35.67 -20.80 -63.85
C VAL A 13 34.93 -21.28 -65.15
N THR A 14 33.99 -20.54 -65.80
CA THR A 14 34.27 -19.51 -66.85
C THR A 14 33.03 -18.70 -67.34
N ARG A 15 33.35 -17.48 -67.81
CA ARG A 15 32.63 -16.25 -68.21
C ARG A 15 31.72 -16.32 -69.45
N TYR A 16 30.84 -15.31 -69.60
CA TYR A 16 30.63 -14.59 -70.87
C TYR A 16 30.37 -13.08 -70.65
N THR A 17 30.93 -12.28 -71.55
CA THR A 17 31.03 -10.80 -71.60
C THR A 17 30.04 -10.18 -72.61
N ARG A 18 29.74 -8.87 -72.46
CA ARG A 18 29.64 -7.80 -73.51
C ARG A 18 29.15 -6.49 -72.83
N ASN A 19 29.98 -5.43 -72.75
CA ASN A 19 30.15 -4.30 -73.70
C ASN A 19 28.84 -3.49 -73.86
N LEU A 20 28.76 -2.16 -73.83
CA LEU A 20 29.69 -1.01 -73.76
C LEU A 20 28.75 0.22 -73.61
N PHE A 21 29.11 1.27 -72.88
CA PHE A 21 29.06 2.68 -73.34
C PHE A 21 29.41 3.62 -72.17
N ALA A 22 30.51 4.34 -72.35
CA ALA A 22 30.99 5.38 -71.46
C ALA A 22 30.46 6.74 -71.92
N ALA A 23 30.04 7.57 -70.97
CA ALA A 23 30.14 9.03 -71.06
C ALA A 23 30.23 9.58 -69.64
N LEU A 24 31.45 9.94 -69.25
CA LEU A 24 31.83 10.57 -68.00
C LEU A 24 32.17 12.03 -68.34
N LEU A 25 31.50 13.01 -67.75
CA LEU A 25 32.13 14.32 -67.50
C LEU A 25 31.42 15.11 -66.40
N LEU A 26 32.16 15.25 -65.29
CA LEU A 26 32.18 16.31 -64.27
C LEU A 26 30.89 16.67 -63.50
N CYS A 27 30.88 16.42 -62.20
CA CYS A 27 31.22 17.45 -61.19
C CYS A 27 31.33 16.81 -59.78
N GLY A 28 32.02 17.51 -58.88
CA GLY A 28 32.63 16.98 -57.67
C GLY A 28 31.70 16.51 -56.54
N ILE A 29 32.34 15.71 -55.71
CA ILE A 29 31.92 15.08 -54.46
C ILE A 29 31.35 16.10 -53.46
N LEU A 30 30.17 15.79 -52.91
CA LEU A 30 29.82 16.08 -51.52
C LEU A 30 29.00 14.89 -50.99
N LEU A 31 29.57 14.19 -50.02
CA LEU A 31 28.92 13.11 -49.26
C LEU A 31 27.72 13.66 -48.50
N GLY A 32 26.51 13.34 -48.96
CA GLY A 32 25.29 13.42 -48.17
C GLY A 32 24.84 12.03 -47.77
N THR A 33 25.10 11.63 -46.52
CA THR A 33 24.45 10.47 -45.92
C THR A 33 22.95 10.76 -45.82
N ARG A 34 22.14 10.21 -46.73
CA ARG A 34 20.70 10.07 -46.48
C ARG A 34 20.53 8.97 -45.45
N GLY A 35 20.52 9.36 -44.18
CA GLY A 35 19.92 8.53 -43.14
C GLY A 35 18.44 8.37 -43.50
N ALA A 36 18.00 7.15 -43.71
CA ALA A 36 16.58 6.85 -43.75
C ALA A 36 16.01 7.14 -42.36
N SER A 37 15.31 8.27 -42.22
CA SER A 37 14.42 8.48 -41.08
C SER A 37 13.30 7.46 -41.20
N ALA A 38 13.42 6.35 -40.48
CA ALA A 38 12.24 5.59 -40.10
C ALA A 38 11.43 6.51 -39.18
N GLU A 39 10.37 7.09 -39.71
CA GLU A 39 9.31 7.64 -38.88
C GLU A 39 8.80 6.48 -38.01
N HIS A 40 9.24 6.49 -36.76
CA HIS A 40 8.68 5.64 -35.73
C HIS A 40 7.28 6.21 -35.49
N GLU A 41 6.29 5.74 -36.25
CA GLU A 41 4.88 5.94 -35.88
C GLU A 41 4.73 5.40 -34.46
N SER A 42 4.64 6.32 -33.50
CA SER A 42 4.32 5.99 -32.13
C SER A 42 3.00 5.24 -32.14
N ALA A 43 3.00 4.01 -31.63
CA ALA A 43 1.77 3.29 -31.35
C ALA A 43 0.77 4.23 -30.66
N PRO A 44 -0.52 4.22 -31.04
CA PRO A 44 -1.50 5.10 -30.44
C PRO A 44 -1.43 4.95 -28.92
N ALA A 45 -1.37 6.08 -28.20
CA ALA A 45 -1.38 6.10 -26.75
C ALA A 45 -2.55 5.21 -26.28
N ARG A 46 -2.24 4.10 -25.60
CA ARG A 46 -3.25 3.15 -25.12
C ARG A 46 -4.24 3.95 -24.28
N ALA A 47 -5.52 3.92 -24.65
CA ALA A 47 -6.56 4.59 -23.88
C ALA A 47 -6.49 4.11 -22.43
N ILE A 48 -6.16 5.01 -21.52
CA ILE A 48 -6.05 4.67 -20.10
C ILE A 48 -7.47 4.47 -19.58
N THR A 49 -7.78 3.24 -19.14
CA THR A 49 -9.08 2.90 -18.58
C THR A 49 -9.02 3.09 -17.06
N PRO A 50 -9.90 3.92 -16.46
CA PRO A 50 -10.00 4.03 -15.00
C PRO A 50 -10.23 2.66 -14.37
N PHE A 51 -9.58 2.40 -13.24
CA PHE A 51 -9.65 1.11 -12.55
C PHE A 51 -9.62 1.21 -11.01
N LEU A 52 -9.47 2.43 -10.47
CA LEU A 52 -9.39 2.67 -9.04
C LEU A 52 -10.78 3.01 -8.45
N TYR A 53 -11.03 2.51 -7.25
CA TYR A 53 -12.20 2.73 -6.42
C TYR A 53 -11.76 3.27 -5.04
N PRO A 54 -12.63 4.02 -4.33
CA PRO A 54 -12.27 4.61 -3.04
C PRO A 54 -11.68 3.58 -2.06
N PRO A 55 -10.46 3.79 -1.53
CA PRO A 55 -9.79 2.79 -0.70
C PRO A 55 -10.19 2.85 0.78
N TYR A 56 -11.36 3.40 1.12
CA TYR A 56 -11.82 3.57 2.50
C TYR A 56 -13.34 3.78 2.60
N PRO A 57 -13.97 3.38 3.73
CA PRO A 57 -15.36 3.69 4.01
C PRO A 57 -15.54 5.17 4.36
N GLY A 58 -16.74 5.71 4.27
CA GLY A 58 -17.11 7.06 4.70
C GLY A 58 -16.44 8.18 3.90
N THR A 59 -16.24 9.33 4.55
CA THR A 59 -15.56 10.50 3.98
C THR A 59 -14.18 10.69 4.61
N ALA A 60 -13.25 11.34 3.90
CA ALA A 60 -11.94 11.75 4.43
C ALA A 60 -11.57 13.15 3.95
N SER A 61 -10.79 13.92 4.71
CA SER A 61 -10.13 15.12 4.18
C SER A 61 -8.96 14.72 3.28
N GLN A 62 -8.62 15.56 2.29
CA GLN A 62 -7.35 15.44 1.58
C GLN A 62 -6.32 16.29 2.31
N GLU A 63 -5.40 15.65 3.02
CA GLU A 63 -4.44 16.31 3.91
C GLU A 63 -3.16 16.72 3.17
N SER A 64 -2.89 16.09 2.04
CA SER A 64 -1.79 16.46 1.16
C SER A 64 -2.10 16.03 -0.27
N ILE A 65 -1.61 16.80 -1.23
CA ILE A 65 -1.84 16.57 -2.66
C ILE A 65 -0.62 15.93 -3.34
N PHE A 66 -0.81 15.39 -4.54
CA PHE A 66 0.31 15.07 -5.42
C PHE A 66 0.75 16.33 -6.17
N ASP A 67 2.05 16.66 -6.15
CA ASP A 67 2.58 17.77 -6.93
C ASP A 67 2.78 17.39 -8.40
N HIS A 68 1.96 18.00 -9.26
CA HIS A 68 1.85 17.68 -10.68
C HIS A 68 2.92 18.36 -11.56
N SER A 69 3.86 19.16 -11.00
CA SER A 69 5.05 19.64 -11.75
C SER A 69 6.21 18.66 -11.65
N THR A 70 6.56 18.28 -10.43
CA THR A 70 7.54 17.27 -10.06
C THR A 70 7.19 16.77 -8.66
N PRO A 71 7.23 15.46 -8.34
CA PRO A 71 7.05 14.95 -6.99
C PRO A 71 8.31 15.22 -6.13
N ASN A 72 8.88 16.44 -6.25
CA ASN A 72 9.96 16.98 -5.45
C ASN A 72 9.97 18.52 -5.54
N TYR A 73 9.21 19.17 -4.65
CA TYR A 73 9.10 20.64 -4.57
C TYR A 73 10.41 21.40 -4.30
N THR A 74 11.49 20.73 -3.88
CA THR A 74 12.79 21.41 -3.71
C THR A 74 13.37 21.92 -5.02
N TYR A 75 12.82 21.47 -6.16
CA TYR A 75 13.30 21.82 -7.49
C TYR A 75 12.78 23.16 -8.00
N ASP A 76 11.51 23.53 -7.72
CA ASP A 76 10.87 24.71 -8.34
C ASP A 76 10.15 25.66 -7.35
N ASN A 77 10.09 25.34 -6.04
CA ASN A 77 9.40 26.11 -4.99
C ASN A 77 7.89 26.36 -5.27
N LYS A 78 7.29 25.52 -6.11
CA LYS A 78 5.92 25.62 -6.58
C LYS A 78 5.25 24.27 -6.33
N ILE A 79 3.95 24.29 -6.11
CA ILE A 79 3.11 23.09 -6.10
C ILE A 79 2.01 23.31 -7.11
N ILE A 80 1.80 22.33 -7.97
CA ILE A 80 0.72 22.34 -8.95
C ILE A 80 -0.26 21.23 -8.60
N ALA A 81 -1.47 21.61 -8.20
CA ALA A 81 -2.57 20.66 -8.08
C ALA A 81 -2.96 20.12 -9.45
N PHE A 82 -3.56 18.94 -9.49
CA PHE A 82 -3.95 18.26 -10.73
C PHE A 82 -4.89 19.09 -11.63
N THR A 83 -5.52 20.13 -11.10
CA THR A 83 -6.39 21.08 -11.81
C THR A 83 -5.69 22.31 -12.36
N GLY A 84 -4.39 22.40 -12.17
CA GLY A 84 -3.57 23.53 -12.57
C GLY A 84 -3.55 24.68 -11.58
N ASP A 85 -4.22 24.54 -10.43
CA ASP A 85 -4.06 25.50 -9.34
C ASP A 85 -2.64 25.48 -8.80
N VAL A 86 -2.12 26.67 -8.53
CA VAL A 86 -0.73 26.86 -8.12
C VAL A 86 -0.68 27.39 -6.70
N ALA A 87 0.10 26.72 -5.86
CA ALA A 87 0.57 27.27 -4.60
C ALA A 87 2.08 27.51 -4.66
N ASN A 88 2.57 28.55 -3.99
CA ASN A 88 3.98 28.91 -4.01
C ASN A 88 4.54 28.99 -2.59
N LYS A 89 5.75 28.46 -2.39
CA LYS A 89 6.47 28.58 -1.12
C LYS A 89 6.76 30.04 -0.75
N ASN A 90 7.07 30.86 -1.75
CA ASN A 90 7.28 32.29 -1.59
C ASN A 90 6.16 33.05 -2.30
N CYS A 91 5.68 34.16 -1.72
CA CYS A 91 4.68 34.96 -2.41
C CYS A 91 5.26 35.56 -3.70
N PRO A 92 4.59 35.39 -4.85
CA PRO A 92 5.06 35.95 -6.12
C PRO A 92 5.07 37.48 -6.09
N SER A 93 6.00 38.09 -6.84
CA SER A 93 6.07 39.53 -7.06
C SER A 93 6.29 39.82 -8.55
N PRO A 94 5.38 40.54 -9.25
CA PRO A 94 4.11 41.05 -8.73
C PRO A 94 3.12 39.92 -8.36
N GLN A 95 2.15 40.21 -7.49
CA GLN A 95 1.13 39.25 -7.10
C GLN A 95 0.25 38.87 -8.32
N PRO A 96 -0.08 37.58 -8.52
CA PRO A 96 -0.98 37.16 -9.58
C PRO A 96 -2.43 37.56 -9.25
N PRO A 97 -3.34 37.56 -10.25
CA PRO A 97 -4.78 37.69 -10.00
C PRO A 97 -5.29 36.60 -9.04
N GLY A 98 -6.25 36.94 -8.18
CA GLY A 98 -6.87 36.01 -7.25
C GLY A 98 -7.00 36.57 -5.83
N THR A 99 -7.24 35.69 -4.86
CA THR A 99 -7.41 36.08 -3.46
C THR A 99 -6.04 36.20 -2.78
N PRO A 100 -5.71 37.35 -2.15
CA PRO A 100 -4.46 37.50 -1.42
C PRO A 100 -4.45 36.63 -0.16
N PRO A 101 -3.26 36.22 0.34
CA PRO A 101 -3.16 35.42 1.55
C PRO A 101 -3.75 36.17 2.76
N PRO A 102 -4.32 35.43 3.76
CA PRO A 102 -4.92 36.03 4.95
C PRO A 102 -3.93 36.92 5.70
N GLN A 103 -2.65 36.54 5.68
CA GLN A 103 -1.54 37.33 6.17
C GLN A 103 -0.74 37.88 4.99
N LYS A 104 -0.65 39.21 4.90
CA LYS A 104 0.03 39.90 3.81
C LYS A 104 1.48 39.43 3.66
N GLY A 105 1.83 38.92 2.48
CA GLY A 105 3.18 38.47 2.16
C GLY A 105 3.55 37.09 2.71
N VAL A 106 2.59 36.36 3.29
CA VAL A 106 2.80 34.99 3.79
C VAL A 106 2.13 34.00 2.86
N CYS A 107 2.93 33.23 2.12
CA CYS A 107 2.44 32.15 1.25
C CYS A 107 2.89 30.77 1.72
N ASN A 108 3.61 30.69 2.83
CA ASN A 108 3.99 29.45 3.50
C ASN A 108 3.60 29.60 4.98
N ALA A 109 2.59 28.85 5.41
CA ALA A 109 2.10 28.85 6.77
C ALA A 109 2.94 27.96 7.71
N GLY A 110 3.92 27.23 7.19
CA GLY A 110 4.56 26.10 7.87
C GLY A 110 3.74 24.83 7.74
N GLY A 111 4.31 23.70 8.19
CA GLY A 111 3.61 22.39 8.19
C GLY A 111 3.15 21.90 6.81
N GLY A 112 3.80 22.33 5.73
CA GLY A 112 3.42 21.96 4.36
C GLY A 112 2.28 22.78 3.76
N GLY A 113 1.74 23.79 4.46
CA GLY A 113 0.66 24.64 3.94
C GLY A 113 1.17 25.79 3.08
N TYR A 114 0.74 25.83 1.81
CA TYR A 114 1.13 26.83 0.82
C TYR A 114 -0.06 27.56 0.19
N TRP A 115 0.02 28.89 0.08
CA TRP A 115 -1.10 29.69 -0.40
C TRP A 115 -1.26 29.61 -1.91
N SER A 116 -2.47 29.31 -2.36
CA SER A 116 -2.88 29.42 -3.76
C SER A 116 -3.77 30.64 -3.97
N TYR A 117 -3.35 31.55 -4.84
CA TYR A 117 -4.12 32.74 -5.18
C TYR A 117 -5.37 32.39 -6.01
N SER A 118 -5.29 31.35 -6.86
CA SER A 118 -6.42 30.94 -7.70
C SER A 118 -7.53 30.28 -6.88
N LEU A 119 -7.15 29.46 -5.90
CA LEU A 119 -8.08 28.84 -4.95
C LEU A 119 -8.57 29.83 -3.90
N GLY A 120 -7.72 30.78 -3.50
CA GLY A 120 -7.92 31.57 -2.30
C GLY A 120 -7.88 30.73 -1.03
N ASP A 121 -7.04 29.69 -1.01
CA ASP A 121 -6.90 28.75 0.09
C ASP A 121 -5.46 28.19 0.21
N TRP A 122 -5.21 27.49 1.31
CA TRP A 122 -4.01 26.68 1.51
C TRP A 122 -4.09 25.37 0.76
N VAL A 123 -3.02 25.02 0.07
CA VAL A 123 -2.74 23.70 -0.49
C VAL A 123 -1.67 23.06 0.38
N TYR A 124 -1.91 21.83 0.82
CA TYR A 124 -0.96 21.09 1.66
C TYR A 124 -0.14 20.12 0.83
N TYR A 125 1.18 20.16 1.03
CA TYR A 125 2.15 19.26 0.45
C TYR A 125 3.41 19.23 1.31
N ASP A 126 3.99 18.06 1.56
CA ASP A 126 5.19 17.91 2.39
C ASP A 126 6.37 17.21 1.68
N GLY A 127 6.24 16.93 0.38
CA GLY A 127 7.33 16.37 -0.43
C GLY A 127 7.26 14.86 -0.70
N HIS A 128 6.07 14.26 -0.66
CA HIS A 128 5.87 12.84 -0.95
C HIS A 128 5.31 12.56 -2.37
N ASP A 129 5.37 11.30 -2.80
CA ASP A 129 5.01 10.86 -4.15
C ASP A 129 3.62 10.20 -4.23
N GLY A 130 2.69 10.69 -3.41
CA GLY A 130 1.34 10.15 -3.26
C GLY A 130 0.31 11.23 -2.85
N VAL A 131 -0.84 10.76 -2.39
CA VAL A 131 -1.93 11.59 -1.85
C VAL A 131 -2.22 11.12 -0.43
N ASP A 132 -2.36 12.08 0.50
CA ASP A 132 -2.74 11.77 1.88
C ASP A 132 -4.22 12.01 2.13
N TYR A 133 -4.88 10.99 2.67
CA TYR A 133 -6.26 11.08 3.12
C TYR A 133 -6.33 11.02 4.65
N GLY A 134 -7.01 12.00 5.24
CA GLY A 134 -7.26 12.15 6.68
C GLY A 134 -8.15 11.04 7.20
N ILE A 135 -7.52 9.92 7.55
CA ILE A 135 -8.18 8.68 7.95
C ILE A 135 -7.50 8.16 9.22
N SER A 136 -8.10 8.46 10.36
CA SER A 136 -7.56 8.08 11.66
C SER A 136 -8.08 6.71 12.08
N TYR A 137 -7.23 5.69 11.96
CA TYR A 137 -7.51 4.32 12.39
C TYR A 137 -8.85 3.78 11.84
N ARG A 138 -8.99 3.72 10.52
CA ARG A 138 -10.18 3.14 9.86
C ARG A 138 -9.74 2.05 8.88
N PRO A 139 -10.67 1.17 8.45
CA PRO A 139 -10.39 0.21 7.39
C PRO A 139 -9.81 0.85 6.14
N ILE A 140 -8.78 0.22 5.58
CA ILE A 140 -8.25 0.50 4.25
C ILE A 140 -8.65 -0.65 3.34
N TYR A 141 -9.16 -0.31 2.16
CA TYR A 141 -9.57 -1.24 1.13
C TYR A 141 -8.60 -1.24 -0.04
N ALA A 142 -8.50 -2.36 -0.75
CA ALA A 142 -7.88 -2.40 -2.04
C ALA A 142 -8.65 -1.50 -3.01
N ALA A 143 -7.94 -0.53 -3.60
CA ALA A 143 -8.52 0.40 -4.56
C ALA A 143 -8.87 -0.28 -5.89
N ALA A 144 -8.30 -1.45 -6.19
CA ALA A 144 -8.52 -2.16 -7.44
C ALA A 144 -8.27 -3.65 -7.24
N ASP A 145 -8.76 -4.47 -8.19
CA ASP A 145 -8.39 -5.88 -8.26
C ASP A 145 -6.88 -5.99 -8.40
N ALA A 146 -6.30 -6.87 -7.58
CA ALA A 146 -4.89 -7.16 -7.58
C ALA A 146 -4.68 -8.63 -7.89
N ASP A 147 -3.75 -8.90 -8.81
CA ASP A 147 -3.29 -10.25 -9.12
C ASP A 147 -2.17 -10.70 -8.17
N GLN A 148 -1.60 -9.76 -7.39
CA GLN A 148 -0.58 -10.06 -6.41
C GLN A 148 -0.57 -9.07 -5.24
N VAL A 149 -0.50 -9.60 -4.02
CA VAL A 149 0.00 -8.85 -2.86
C VAL A 149 1.52 -8.97 -2.84
N ILE A 150 2.23 -7.94 -3.33
CA ILE A 150 3.71 -7.96 -3.41
C ILE A 150 4.31 -7.90 -2.01
N TYR A 151 3.73 -7.09 -1.13
CA TYR A 151 4.26 -6.87 0.22
C TYR A 151 3.14 -6.50 1.20
N ALA A 152 3.26 -6.96 2.44
CA ALA A 152 2.40 -6.58 3.56
C ALA A 152 3.22 -6.67 4.87
N GLY A 153 3.52 -5.53 5.50
CA GLY A 153 4.32 -5.51 6.73
C GLY A 153 5.10 -4.20 6.93
N TRP A 154 6.06 -4.22 7.85
CA TRP A 154 6.95 -3.07 8.12
C TRP A 154 7.95 -2.83 6.98
N TRP A 155 8.01 -1.60 6.48
CA TRP A 155 9.05 -1.16 5.54
C TRP A 155 10.45 -1.54 6.02
N ASP A 156 10.78 -1.19 7.26
CA ASP A 156 11.99 -1.62 7.94
C ASP A 156 11.60 -2.07 9.36
N PRO A 157 11.58 -3.38 9.63
CA PRO A 157 11.30 -3.93 10.96
C PRO A 157 12.25 -3.46 12.07
N GLN A 158 13.36 -2.77 11.77
CA GLN A 158 14.28 -2.26 12.77
C GLN A 158 14.38 -0.73 12.77
N ASN A 159 13.55 -0.06 11.98
CA ASN A 159 13.41 1.40 12.01
C ASN A 159 11.96 1.79 11.72
N HIS A 160 11.17 1.93 12.77
CA HIS A 160 9.74 2.19 12.69
C HIS A 160 9.38 3.64 12.32
N LYS A 161 10.38 4.49 12.06
CA LYS A 161 10.23 5.95 11.86
C LYS A 161 10.47 6.41 10.42
N ILE A 162 10.67 5.49 9.49
CA ILE A 162 11.01 5.81 8.10
C ILE A 162 9.95 5.33 7.11
N ASN A 163 9.90 6.03 5.97
CA ASN A 163 9.07 5.70 4.81
C ASN A 163 7.61 5.41 5.21
N LEU A 164 7.02 4.37 4.61
CA LEU A 164 5.61 4.01 4.75
C LEU A 164 5.25 3.35 6.09
N GLY A 165 6.22 3.02 6.95
CA GLY A 165 5.94 2.23 8.16
C GLY A 165 5.36 0.86 7.80
N ILE A 166 4.27 0.45 8.44
CA ILE A 166 3.51 -0.72 8.00
C ILE A 166 2.75 -0.34 6.74
N TYR A 167 2.90 -1.14 5.69
CA TYR A 167 2.24 -0.86 4.41
C TYR A 167 1.89 -2.14 3.65
N VAL A 168 0.96 -1.98 2.70
CA VAL A 168 0.63 -2.98 1.69
C VAL A 168 1.02 -2.45 0.32
N ARG A 169 1.58 -3.33 -0.51
CA ARG A 169 1.83 -3.08 -1.93
C ARG A 169 1.12 -4.12 -2.78
N LEU A 170 0.29 -3.67 -3.71
CA LEU A 170 -0.45 -4.51 -4.63
C LEU A 170 0.07 -4.34 -6.06
N HIS A 171 0.13 -5.45 -6.80
CA HIS A 171 0.27 -5.45 -8.26
C HIS A 171 -1.11 -5.58 -8.91
N HIS A 172 -1.26 -4.94 -10.06
CA HIS A 172 -2.48 -4.99 -10.85
C HIS A 172 -2.18 -5.51 -12.25
N SER A 173 -3.15 -6.20 -12.85
CA SER A 173 -3.02 -6.82 -14.18
C SER A 173 -2.71 -5.83 -15.31
N ASN A 174 -2.98 -4.53 -15.10
CA ASN A 174 -2.63 -3.45 -16.03
C ASN A 174 -1.18 -2.95 -15.88
N GLY A 175 -0.38 -3.56 -15.00
CA GLY A 175 1.03 -3.23 -14.75
C GLY A 175 1.27 -2.17 -13.68
N TYR A 176 0.21 -1.55 -13.13
CA TYR A 176 0.34 -0.58 -12.06
C TYR A 176 0.60 -1.25 -10.70
N ASN A 177 1.09 -0.46 -9.75
CA ASN A 177 1.23 -0.84 -8.36
C ASN A 177 0.55 0.21 -7.48
N THR A 178 -0.27 -0.22 -6.51
CA THR A 178 -0.77 0.65 -5.45
C THR A 178 -0.07 0.36 -4.13
N TYR A 179 0.13 1.41 -3.34
CA TYR A 179 0.76 1.36 -2.02
C TYR A 179 -0.15 2.04 -1.00
N TYR A 180 -0.28 1.42 0.16
CA TYR A 180 -1.14 1.86 1.25
C TYR A 180 -0.27 1.99 2.50
N GLY A 181 0.17 3.21 2.80
CA GLY A 181 1.14 3.49 3.86
C GLY A 181 0.53 3.84 5.21
N HIS A 182 1.43 3.92 6.20
CA HIS A 182 1.22 4.35 7.57
C HIS A 182 0.20 3.52 8.37
N MET A 183 0.00 2.26 8.01
CA MET A 183 -1.01 1.40 8.61
C MET A 183 -0.69 1.06 10.08
N SER A 184 -1.69 0.77 10.90
CA SER A 184 -1.48 0.19 12.25
C SER A 184 -1.48 -1.34 12.26
N SER A 185 -2.07 -1.96 11.24
CA SER A 185 -2.14 -3.42 11.11
C SER A 185 -2.37 -3.82 9.66
N VAL A 186 -1.91 -5.02 9.30
CA VAL A 186 -2.24 -5.68 8.03
C VAL A 186 -3.18 -6.86 8.25
N ALA A 187 -4.02 -7.14 7.25
CA ALA A 187 -4.99 -8.23 7.25
C ALA A 187 -4.87 -9.13 6.01
N VAL A 188 -3.76 -8.99 5.27
CA VAL A 188 -3.46 -9.72 4.03
C VAL A 188 -2.02 -10.23 4.07
N GLN A 189 -1.72 -11.18 3.19
CA GLN A 189 -0.42 -11.86 3.12
C GLN A 189 0.30 -11.54 1.83
N ALA A 190 1.59 -11.24 1.94
CA ALA A 190 2.45 -11.17 0.78
C ALA A 190 2.55 -12.55 0.11
N CYS A 191 2.59 -12.55 -1.20
CA CYS A 191 2.57 -13.75 -2.00
C CYS A 191 3.73 -13.67 -3.01
N SER A 192 4.56 -14.73 -3.06
CA SER A 192 5.86 -14.70 -3.73
C SER A 192 5.80 -14.72 -5.27
N SER A 193 4.63 -15.04 -5.85
CA SER A 193 4.44 -15.18 -7.30
C SER A 193 3.18 -14.43 -7.76
N PRO A 194 3.17 -13.75 -8.92
CA PRO A 194 1.93 -13.22 -9.48
C PRO A 194 0.86 -14.31 -9.59
N GLY A 195 -0.38 -14.00 -9.20
CA GLY A 195 -1.51 -14.92 -9.22
C GLY A 195 -1.64 -15.85 -8.01
N CYS A 196 -0.72 -15.86 -7.03
CA CYS A 196 -0.90 -16.69 -5.83
C CYS A 196 -1.95 -16.14 -4.85
N THR A 197 -2.33 -14.87 -4.98
CA THR A 197 -3.44 -14.29 -4.24
C THR A 197 -4.14 -13.28 -5.14
N PHE A 198 -5.26 -13.68 -5.74
CA PHE A 198 -6.18 -12.71 -6.32
C PHE A 198 -6.86 -11.98 -5.16
N LEU A 199 -6.82 -10.66 -5.18
CA LEU A 199 -7.40 -9.82 -4.14
C LEU A 199 -8.34 -8.81 -4.80
N PRO A 200 -9.66 -8.95 -4.63
CA PRO A 200 -10.62 -8.08 -5.28
C PRO A 200 -10.58 -6.66 -4.72
N HIS A 201 -10.96 -5.68 -5.53
CA HIS A 201 -11.22 -4.32 -5.05
C HIS A 201 -12.25 -4.36 -3.90
N GLY A 202 -12.08 -3.47 -2.93
CA GLY A 202 -12.92 -3.45 -1.71
C GLY A 202 -12.50 -4.45 -0.62
N GLU A 203 -11.57 -5.37 -0.88
CA GLU A 203 -11.03 -6.24 0.18
C GLU A 203 -10.31 -5.41 1.25
N VAL A 204 -10.52 -5.76 2.53
CA VAL A 204 -9.88 -5.09 3.66
C VAL A 204 -8.40 -5.48 3.74
N LEU A 205 -7.52 -4.50 3.55
CA LEU A 205 -6.06 -4.68 3.61
C LEU A 205 -5.52 -4.59 5.03
N GLY A 206 -6.23 -3.90 5.91
CA GLY A 206 -5.80 -3.57 7.26
C GLY A 206 -6.35 -2.21 7.68
N ILE A 207 -5.72 -1.58 8.67
CA ILE A 207 -6.22 -0.38 9.35
C ILE A 207 -5.22 0.75 9.20
N SER A 208 -5.68 1.95 8.88
CA SER A 208 -4.82 3.14 8.82
C SER A 208 -4.22 3.46 10.18
N GLY A 209 -3.17 4.27 10.22
CA GLY A 209 -2.46 4.58 11.45
C GLY A 209 -1.47 5.70 11.23
N THR A 210 -0.38 5.67 12.01
CA THR A 210 0.67 6.71 12.00
C THR A 210 2.08 6.13 12.04
N THR A 211 2.27 4.88 11.60
CA THR A 211 3.61 4.25 11.61
C THR A 211 4.51 4.81 10.51
N GLY A 212 5.84 4.71 10.66
CA GLY A 212 6.79 5.19 9.66
C GLY A 212 7.05 6.69 9.82
N ASN A 213 7.39 7.35 8.71
CA ASN A 213 7.58 8.80 8.70
C ASN A 213 6.22 9.49 8.53
N SER A 214 5.52 9.72 9.63
CA SER A 214 4.17 10.30 9.64
C SER A 214 4.02 11.31 10.78
N SER A 215 3.33 12.41 10.50
CA SER A 215 3.03 13.48 11.46
C SER A 215 1.75 13.23 12.27
N GLY A 216 0.92 12.29 11.83
CA GLY A 216 -0.33 11.92 12.47
C GLY A 216 -1.13 10.88 11.68
N PRO A 217 -2.23 10.34 12.22
CA PRO A 217 -2.95 9.25 11.57
C PRO A 217 -3.57 9.61 10.22
N HIS A 218 -3.15 8.92 9.15
CA HIS A 218 -3.68 9.10 7.79
C HIS A 218 -3.43 7.86 6.91
N LEU A 219 -3.99 7.86 5.69
CA LEU A 219 -3.60 6.95 4.62
C LEU A 219 -2.75 7.73 3.61
N HIS A 220 -1.49 7.32 3.45
CA HIS A 220 -0.68 7.75 2.32
C HIS A 220 -0.86 6.76 1.17
N PHE A 221 -1.49 7.20 0.09
CA PHE A 221 -1.81 6.38 -1.09
C PHE A 221 -0.90 6.75 -2.26
N LEU A 222 -0.12 5.78 -2.74
CA LEU A 222 0.74 5.97 -3.91
C LEU A 222 0.28 5.05 -5.03
N LEU A 223 0.41 5.56 -6.24
CA LEU A 223 0.26 4.79 -7.45
C LEU A 223 1.55 4.89 -8.26
N ARG A 224 2.07 3.75 -8.71
CA ARG A 224 3.21 3.69 -9.61
C ARG A 224 2.87 2.94 -10.88
N ASP A 225 3.33 3.46 -12.02
CA ASP A 225 3.20 2.77 -13.30
C ASP A 225 4.16 1.57 -13.41
N SER A 226 4.11 0.87 -14.54
CA SER A 226 4.96 -0.30 -14.81
C SER A 226 6.45 0.03 -14.89
N ALA A 227 6.82 1.30 -15.07
CA ALA A 227 8.21 1.77 -15.02
C ALA A 227 8.65 2.20 -13.61
N GLY A 228 7.76 2.08 -12.61
CA GLY A 228 8.01 2.45 -11.22
C GLY A 228 7.94 3.96 -10.96
N ARG A 229 7.39 4.75 -11.89
CA ARG A 229 7.23 6.20 -11.72
C ARG A 229 5.95 6.48 -10.96
N SER A 230 5.98 7.45 -10.05
CA SER A 230 4.80 7.86 -9.31
C SER A 230 3.82 8.63 -10.19
N VAL A 231 2.54 8.39 -9.93
CA VAL A 231 1.43 8.80 -10.77
C VAL A 231 0.36 9.43 -9.90
N ASP A 232 -0.11 10.60 -10.31
CA ASP A 232 -1.28 11.23 -9.72
C ASP A 232 -2.56 10.49 -10.14
N PRO A 233 -3.29 9.83 -9.21
CA PRO A 233 -4.49 9.06 -9.57
C PRO A 233 -5.65 9.95 -10.08
N TYR A 234 -5.62 11.26 -9.83
CA TYR A 234 -6.64 12.19 -10.29
C TYR A 234 -6.45 12.63 -11.76
N GLY A 235 -5.23 12.54 -12.28
CA GLY A 235 -4.87 12.95 -13.65
C GLY A 235 -4.94 14.46 -13.87
N TRP A 236 -4.41 14.95 -14.99
CA TRP A 236 -4.33 16.39 -15.29
C TRP A 236 -5.64 16.98 -15.83
N LYS A 237 -6.22 17.94 -15.10
CA LYS A 237 -7.39 18.75 -15.49
C LYS A 237 -7.08 20.24 -15.72
N GLY A 238 -5.83 20.66 -15.52
CA GLY A 238 -5.44 22.05 -15.77
C GLY A 238 -5.37 22.42 -17.25
N ASN A 239 -5.25 23.71 -17.51
CA ASN A 239 -5.12 24.21 -18.88
C ASN A 239 -3.75 23.85 -19.48
N GLY A 240 -3.74 23.42 -20.74
CA GLY A 240 -2.51 23.10 -21.48
C GLY A 240 -2.05 21.65 -21.33
N SER A 241 -0.80 21.39 -21.71
CA SER A 241 -0.19 20.06 -21.57
C SER A 241 0.08 19.73 -20.11
N SER A 242 -0.08 18.45 -19.75
CA SER A 242 0.31 17.93 -18.43
C SER A 242 1.76 18.32 -18.14
N PRO A 243 2.04 19.03 -17.03
CA PRO A 243 3.40 19.35 -16.63
C PRO A 243 4.18 18.10 -16.17
N TRP A 244 3.49 17.02 -15.78
CA TRP A 244 4.10 15.74 -15.47
C TRP A 244 4.37 14.93 -16.74
N GLY A 245 5.64 14.54 -16.91
CA GLY A 245 6.18 13.87 -18.11
C GLY A 245 5.58 12.50 -18.44
N PRO A 246 5.23 11.65 -17.45
CA PRO A 246 4.22 10.61 -17.61
C PRO A 246 2.88 11.33 -17.81
N GLN A 247 2.52 11.56 -19.07
CA GLN A 247 1.31 12.30 -19.46
C GLN A 247 0.06 11.52 -19.06
N GLN A 248 -0.32 11.59 -17.79
CA GLN A 248 -1.59 11.06 -17.30
C GLN A 248 -2.61 12.18 -17.30
N LYS A 249 -3.22 12.41 -18.46
CA LYS A 249 -4.30 13.39 -18.60
C LYS A 249 -5.59 12.91 -17.96
N GLU A 250 -5.86 11.62 -18.06
CA GLU A 250 -7.10 11.04 -17.58
C GLU A 250 -7.02 10.64 -16.11
N SER A 251 -8.16 10.78 -15.41
CA SER A 251 -8.31 10.25 -14.06
C SER A 251 -8.34 8.73 -14.08
N LEU A 252 -7.73 8.10 -13.09
CA LEU A 252 -7.76 6.64 -12.92
C LEU A 252 -8.86 6.14 -11.99
N TRP A 253 -9.57 7.06 -11.34
CA TRP A 253 -10.72 6.75 -10.51
C TRP A 253 -11.93 6.41 -11.37
N VAL A 254 -12.45 5.19 -11.24
CA VAL A 254 -13.79 4.80 -11.71
C VAL A 254 -14.84 5.55 -10.90
N ALA A 255 -14.63 5.62 -9.59
CA ALA A 255 -15.41 6.40 -8.65
C ALA A 255 -14.46 7.21 -7.76
N TYR A 256 -14.72 8.52 -7.65
CA TYR A 256 -13.90 9.41 -6.84
C TYR A 256 -14.01 9.05 -5.35
N PRO A 257 -12.91 9.12 -4.59
CA PRO A 257 -12.97 9.06 -3.13
C PRO A 257 -13.89 10.13 -2.56
N SER A 258 -14.62 9.79 -1.50
CA SER A 258 -15.55 10.74 -0.88
C SER A 258 -14.79 11.67 0.06
N LEU A 259 -14.72 12.96 -0.26
CA LEU A 259 -13.95 13.94 0.52
C LEU A 259 -14.84 14.78 1.45
N ALA A 260 -14.40 14.96 2.70
CA ALA A 260 -15.01 15.84 3.69
C ALA A 260 -14.56 17.30 3.48
N TYR A 261 -15.47 18.24 3.69
CA TYR A 261 -15.25 19.66 3.42
C TYR A 261 -14.38 20.33 4.48
N TYR A 262 -13.27 20.96 4.07
CA TYR A 262 -12.53 21.96 4.84
C TYR A 262 -12.22 23.16 3.94
N GLY A 263 -12.82 24.32 4.21
CA GLY A 263 -12.51 25.55 3.46
C GLY A 263 -13.00 25.55 2.00
N SER A 264 -12.26 26.17 1.09
CA SER A 264 -12.54 26.27 -0.35
C SER A 264 -11.91 25.15 -1.19
N GLN A 265 -11.32 24.13 -0.54
CA GLN A 265 -10.67 23.01 -1.23
C GLN A 265 -11.66 22.13 -2.03
N ILE A 266 -11.17 21.60 -3.14
CA ILE A 266 -11.95 21.24 -4.34
C ILE A 266 -11.91 19.72 -4.64
N TYR A 267 -12.96 19.22 -5.31
CA TYR A 267 -13.04 18.28 -6.47
C TYR A 267 -14.14 17.23 -6.30
N PRO A 268 -14.94 16.96 -7.36
CA PRO A 268 -16.18 16.19 -7.24
C PRO A 268 -15.89 14.81 -6.66
N SER A 269 -16.43 14.60 -5.48
CA SER A 269 -16.27 13.41 -4.68
C SER A 269 -17.35 12.39 -5.05
N GLY A 270 -17.02 11.10 -4.94
CA GLY A 270 -18.00 10.04 -5.09
C GLY A 270 -18.88 9.93 -3.85
N GLN A 271 -19.85 9.01 -3.93
CA GLN A 271 -20.66 8.67 -2.77
C GLN A 271 -19.79 8.03 -1.67
N PRO A 272 -20.00 8.37 -0.39
CA PRO A 272 -19.36 7.69 0.72
C PRO A 272 -19.65 6.19 0.67
N LEU A 273 -18.63 5.37 0.93
CA LEU A 273 -18.80 3.93 1.11
C LEU A 273 -19.27 3.61 2.53
N ASP A 274 -20.03 2.54 2.71
CA ASP A 274 -20.45 2.11 4.05
C ASP A 274 -19.28 1.53 4.84
N TYR A 275 -19.30 1.72 6.16
CA TYR A 275 -18.38 1.02 7.05
C TYR A 275 -18.70 -0.48 7.06
N PRO A 276 -17.69 -1.36 7.24
CA PRO A 276 -17.96 -2.78 7.34
C PRO A 276 -18.91 -3.02 8.52
N PRO A 277 -19.93 -3.88 8.37
CA PRO A 277 -20.80 -4.22 9.48
C PRO A 277 -19.97 -4.86 10.59
N LYS A 278 -20.35 -4.58 11.84
CA LYS A 278 -19.73 -5.23 12.99
C LYS A 278 -19.98 -6.74 12.89
N PRO A 279 -18.93 -7.59 13.01
CA PRO A 279 -19.12 -9.04 12.98
C PRO A 279 -20.05 -9.48 14.12
N SER A 280 -21.09 -10.22 13.76
CA SER A 280 -22.02 -10.85 14.72
C SER A 280 -21.67 -12.33 14.90
N GLY A 281 -21.81 -12.84 16.12
CA GLY A 281 -21.52 -14.25 16.43
C GLY A 281 -20.03 -14.62 16.37
N GLY A 282 -19.75 -15.87 15.99
CA GLY A 282 -18.40 -16.42 15.91
C GLY A 282 -17.95 -17.18 17.17
N ILE A 283 -17.02 -18.10 16.97
CA ILE A 283 -16.35 -18.88 18.01
C ILE A 283 -15.32 -17.98 18.68
N ILE A 284 -15.33 -17.91 20.01
CA ILE A 284 -14.32 -17.18 20.78
C ILE A 284 -13.48 -18.19 21.55
N VAL A 285 -12.16 -18.10 21.37
CA VAL A 285 -11.17 -18.81 22.18
C VAL A 285 -10.42 -17.76 22.99
N ASP A 286 -10.53 -17.86 24.30
CA ASP A 286 -9.98 -16.92 25.28
C ASP A 286 -8.72 -17.52 25.92
N ASP A 287 -7.81 -16.71 26.45
CA ASP A 287 -6.58 -17.19 27.10
C ASP A 287 -6.81 -18.04 28.37
N GLY A 288 -8.04 -18.10 28.87
CA GLY A 288 -8.50 -19.01 29.93
C GLY A 288 -9.25 -20.23 29.43
N SER A 289 -9.41 -20.38 28.12
CA SER A 289 -10.10 -21.53 27.52
C SER A 289 -9.21 -22.77 27.50
N LEU A 290 -9.83 -23.96 27.44
CA LEU A 290 -9.11 -25.23 27.28
C LEU A 290 -8.39 -25.36 25.94
N GLN A 291 -8.83 -24.58 24.95
CA GLN A 291 -8.26 -24.49 23.60
C GLN A 291 -7.12 -23.45 23.52
N PHE A 292 -6.66 -22.91 24.65
CA PHE A 292 -5.47 -22.06 24.71
C PHE A 292 -4.29 -22.85 25.28
N ASN A 293 -3.19 -22.90 24.52
CA ASN A 293 -1.97 -23.62 24.88
C ASN A 293 -0.77 -22.68 24.91
N GLU A 294 0.10 -22.84 25.91
CA GLU A 294 1.34 -22.09 26.07
C GLU A 294 2.58 -22.95 25.80
N PHE A 295 3.57 -22.38 25.14
CA PHE A 295 4.83 -23.05 24.80
C PHE A 295 6.05 -22.23 25.22
N PRO A 296 6.79 -22.65 26.27
CA PRO A 296 6.44 -23.70 27.22
C PRO A 296 5.27 -23.28 28.14
N SER A 297 4.67 -24.25 28.83
CA SER A 297 3.57 -23.99 29.77
C SER A 297 3.96 -22.97 30.85
N GLY A 298 3.09 -21.99 31.11
CA GLY A 298 3.29 -20.94 32.11
C GLY A 298 4.34 -19.90 31.74
N CYS A 299 4.68 -19.75 30.45
CA CYS A 299 5.65 -18.77 30.00
C CYS A 299 5.09 -17.34 29.92
N TRP A 300 3.76 -17.17 29.83
CA TRP A 300 3.11 -15.87 29.86
C TRP A 300 2.81 -15.44 31.31
N ALA A 301 3.02 -14.17 31.60
CA ALA A 301 2.49 -13.57 32.82
C ALA A 301 1.01 -13.23 32.62
N GLN A 302 0.22 -13.26 33.69
CA GLN A 302 -1.22 -12.98 33.65
C GLN A 302 -1.59 -11.77 34.50
N ILE A 303 -2.61 -11.03 34.07
CA ILE A 303 -3.17 -9.90 34.83
C ILE A 303 -4.68 -9.78 34.62
N ASN A 304 -5.40 -9.47 35.70
CA ASN A 304 -6.83 -9.19 35.64
C ASN A 304 -7.08 -7.75 35.17
N THR A 305 -7.98 -7.57 34.20
CA THR A 305 -8.34 -6.25 33.66
C THR A 305 -9.70 -6.29 33.00
N GLY A 306 -10.51 -5.23 33.19
CA GLY A 306 -11.79 -5.09 32.51
C GLY A 306 -11.68 -4.87 31.00
N SER A 307 -10.47 -4.61 30.49
CA SER A 307 -10.21 -4.51 29.05
C SER A 307 -10.02 -5.86 28.35
N ALA A 308 -9.94 -6.95 29.10
CA ALA A 308 -9.75 -8.28 28.54
C ALA A 308 -11.08 -9.01 28.34
N GLN A 309 -11.12 -9.94 27.39
CA GLN A 309 -12.17 -10.94 27.31
C GLN A 309 -12.13 -11.76 28.61
N SER A 310 -13.30 -12.01 29.18
CA SER A 310 -13.44 -12.76 30.44
C SER A 310 -12.69 -12.20 31.66
N GLY A 311 -12.14 -10.98 31.57
CA GLY A 311 -11.54 -10.24 32.69
C GLY A 311 -10.07 -10.53 33.00
N ARG A 312 -9.37 -11.34 32.19
CA ARG A 312 -7.95 -11.67 32.36
C ARG A 312 -7.24 -11.69 31.01
N MET A 313 -6.00 -11.22 30.98
CA MET A 313 -5.15 -11.29 29.79
C MET A 313 -3.76 -11.84 30.12
N SER A 314 -3.03 -12.21 29.07
CA SER A 314 -1.69 -12.74 29.11
C SER A 314 -0.70 -11.76 28.46
N TYR A 315 0.50 -11.62 29.02
CA TYR A 315 1.54 -10.76 28.46
C TYR A 315 2.96 -11.30 28.70
N ALA A 316 3.88 -10.92 27.83
CA ALA A 316 5.28 -11.31 27.92
C ALA A 316 6.19 -10.17 27.50
N LYS A 317 7.48 -10.30 27.81
CA LYS A 317 8.50 -9.41 27.29
C LYS A 317 8.82 -9.76 25.84
N PRO A 318 8.76 -8.79 24.91
CA PRO A 318 9.06 -9.04 23.52
C PRO A 318 10.56 -9.27 23.31
N ARG A 319 10.89 -9.97 22.23
CA ARG A 319 12.25 -10.26 21.77
C ARG A 319 12.34 -10.00 20.27
N THR A 320 13.51 -9.59 19.79
CA THR A 320 13.84 -9.52 18.35
C THR A 320 14.56 -10.78 17.85
N THR A 321 14.88 -11.70 18.76
CA THR A 321 15.52 -12.99 18.48
C THR A 321 14.51 -14.13 18.56
N SER A 322 14.97 -15.38 18.55
CA SER A 322 14.09 -16.55 18.67
C SER A 322 13.12 -16.43 19.85
N PRO A 323 11.84 -16.82 19.66
CA PRO A 323 10.85 -16.74 20.72
C PRO A 323 11.24 -17.69 21.87
N THR A 324 10.87 -17.31 23.08
CA THR A 324 10.95 -18.17 24.29
C THR A 324 9.58 -18.51 24.82
N CYS A 325 8.54 -17.89 24.27
CA CYS A 325 7.18 -18.03 24.73
C CYS A 325 6.24 -17.83 23.55
N SER A 326 5.30 -18.74 23.36
CA SER A 326 4.16 -18.55 22.45
C SER A 326 2.86 -19.01 23.10
N GLY A 327 1.77 -18.38 22.68
CA GLY A 327 0.41 -18.77 23.03
C GLY A 327 -0.34 -19.12 21.75
N GLN A 328 -1.04 -20.26 21.74
CA GLN A 328 -1.83 -20.75 20.62
C GLN A 328 -3.29 -20.86 21.03
N TRP A 329 -4.17 -20.17 20.30
CA TRP A 329 -5.61 -20.29 20.41
C TRP A 329 -6.08 -21.24 19.30
N GLU A 330 -6.36 -22.48 19.68
CA GLU A 330 -6.73 -23.54 18.76
C GLU A 330 -8.10 -23.29 18.14
N PHE A 331 -8.18 -23.42 16.82
CA PHE A 331 -9.46 -23.46 16.13
C PHE A 331 -10.18 -24.77 16.50
N PRO A 332 -11.43 -24.74 17.01
CA PRO A 332 -12.03 -25.94 17.56
C PRO A 332 -12.23 -27.05 16.53
N GLN A 333 -11.76 -28.24 16.88
CA GLN A 333 -11.97 -29.44 16.08
C GLN A 333 -13.47 -29.76 15.93
N GLY A 334 -13.89 -30.16 14.73
CA GLY A 334 -15.28 -30.44 14.37
C GLY A 334 -16.08 -29.20 13.97
N SER A 335 -15.47 -28.01 13.93
CA SER A 335 -16.07 -26.84 13.29
C SER A 335 -16.25 -27.06 11.79
N ASN A 336 -17.17 -26.30 11.18
CA ASN A 336 -17.43 -26.40 9.74
C ASN A 336 -16.16 -26.05 8.94
N ASP A 337 -15.87 -26.84 7.91
CA ASP A 337 -14.89 -26.48 6.88
C ASP A 337 -15.36 -25.21 6.13
N GLY A 338 -14.44 -24.34 5.76
CA GLY A 338 -14.71 -23.14 4.96
C GLY A 338 -13.97 -21.90 5.43
N VAL A 339 -14.39 -20.74 4.94
CA VAL A 339 -13.68 -19.48 5.19
C VAL A 339 -14.17 -18.81 6.47
N TYR A 340 -13.22 -18.38 7.29
CA TYR A 340 -13.46 -17.62 8.51
C TYR A 340 -12.75 -16.26 8.46
N ALA A 341 -13.47 -15.20 8.83
CA ALA A 341 -12.85 -13.96 9.26
C ALA A 341 -12.27 -14.16 10.67
N VAL A 342 -11.00 -13.78 10.84
CA VAL A 342 -10.28 -13.92 12.10
C VAL A 342 -10.09 -12.53 12.70
N TYR A 343 -10.37 -12.42 14.00
CA TYR A 343 -10.16 -11.21 14.78
C TYR A 343 -9.37 -11.52 16.03
N VAL A 344 -8.43 -10.65 16.36
CA VAL A 344 -7.63 -10.75 17.59
C VAL A 344 -8.03 -9.64 18.55
N ARG A 345 -8.29 -10.00 19.81
CA ARG A 345 -8.56 -9.05 20.87
C ARG A 345 -7.22 -8.57 21.42
N ILE A 346 -6.99 -7.26 21.36
CA ILE A 346 -5.79 -6.64 21.91
C ILE A 346 -6.20 -5.94 23.21
N PRO A 347 -5.63 -6.34 24.35
CA PRO A 347 -5.99 -5.76 25.64
C PRO A 347 -5.42 -4.34 25.79
N ALA A 348 -6.05 -3.50 26.61
CA ALA A 348 -5.67 -2.08 26.75
C ALA A 348 -4.44 -1.84 27.62
N ILE A 349 -3.97 -2.88 28.31
CA ILE A 349 -2.79 -2.81 29.16
C ILE A 349 -1.79 -3.86 28.70
N ARG A 350 -0.50 -3.60 28.87
CA ARG A 350 0.57 -4.56 28.56
C ARG A 350 0.56 -5.10 27.11
N ALA A 351 0.01 -4.34 26.16
CA ALA A 351 0.09 -4.61 24.73
C ALA A 351 0.69 -3.37 24.02
N THR A 352 2.01 -3.21 24.13
CA THR A 352 2.72 -2.02 23.65
C THR A 352 3.71 -2.30 22.53
N SER A 353 3.86 -3.56 22.13
CA SER A 353 4.64 -3.93 20.95
C SER A 353 4.10 -3.22 19.71
N GLN A 354 5.00 -2.69 18.89
CA GLN A 354 4.71 -2.04 17.62
C GLN A 354 4.84 -3.01 16.44
N GLY A 355 5.51 -4.15 16.65
CA GLY A 355 5.73 -5.19 15.65
C GLY A 355 5.27 -6.57 16.10
N ALA A 356 4.12 -6.70 16.76
CA ALA A 356 3.61 -8.00 17.19
C ALA A 356 3.26 -8.87 15.96
N ILE A 357 3.78 -10.10 15.93
CA ILE A 357 3.57 -11.04 14.82
C ILE A 357 2.56 -12.09 15.24
N TYR A 358 1.42 -12.14 14.54
CA TYR A 358 0.44 -13.21 14.68
C TYR A 358 0.62 -14.21 13.55
N THR A 359 0.76 -15.49 13.89
CA THR A 359 0.83 -16.59 12.91
C THR A 359 -0.52 -17.29 12.86
N ILE A 360 -1.10 -17.45 11.67
CA ILE A 360 -2.37 -18.13 11.44
C ILE A 360 -2.07 -19.46 10.75
N ARG A 361 -2.31 -20.58 11.44
CA ARG A 361 -2.20 -21.93 10.90
C ARG A 361 -3.58 -22.40 10.47
N HIS A 362 -3.76 -22.65 9.17
CA HIS A 362 -5.07 -22.92 8.57
C HIS A 362 -4.92 -23.83 7.34
N ALA A 363 -5.76 -24.85 7.17
CA ALA A 363 -5.77 -25.77 6.01
C ALA A 363 -4.38 -26.26 5.54
N GLY A 364 -3.46 -26.53 6.47
CA GLY A 364 -2.08 -26.95 6.18
C GLY A 364 -1.11 -25.83 5.79
N LEU A 365 -1.59 -24.60 5.62
CA LEU A 365 -0.84 -23.37 5.36
C LEU A 365 -0.53 -22.62 6.66
N SER A 366 0.39 -21.66 6.55
CA SER A 366 0.79 -20.79 7.66
C SER A 366 1.07 -19.39 7.15
N ASP A 367 0.36 -18.42 7.70
CA ASP A 367 0.41 -17.01 7.31
C ASP A 367 0.80 -16.13 8.50
N GLN A 368 1.37 -14.95 8.25
CA GLN A 368 1.80 -14.04 9.32
C GLN A 368 1.34 -12.61 9.09
N VAL A 369 0.66 -12.02 10.07
CA VAL A 369 0.34 -10.58 10.06
C VAL A 369 1.10 -9.85 11.13
N VAL A 370 1.36 -8.57 10.88
CA VAL A 370 1.96 -7.66 11.85
C VAL A 370 0.92 -6.67 12.34
N ILE A 371 0.92 -6.44 13.66
CA ILE A 371 0.05 -5.47 14.32
C ILE A 371 0.86 -4.59 15.26
N ASN A 372 0.68 -3.28 15.15
CA ASN A 372 1.10 -2.34 16.16
C ASN A 372 0.08 -2.35 17.31
N GLN A 373 0.36 -3.11 18.38
CA GLN A 373 -0.54 -3.21 19.53
C GLN A 373 -0.66 -1.91 20.31
N SER A 374 0.36 -1.04 20.26
CA SER A 374 0.40 0.20 21.06
C SER A 374 -0.74 1.20 20.77
N VAL A 375 -1.43 1.03 19.65
CA VAL A 375 -2.57 1.88 19.27
C VAL A 375 -3.94 1.23 19.54
N PHE A 376 -3.96 0.00 20.05
CA PHE A 376 -5.19 -0.74 20.36
C PHE A 376 -5.32 -0.99 21.86
N PRO A 377 -6.55 -0.99 22.40
CA PRO A 377 -7.84 -0.80 21.74
C PRO A 377 -8.14 0.68 21.45
N ASN A 378 -8.51 0.97 20.19
CA ASN A 378 -8.73 2.32 19.68
C ASN A 378 -10.23 2.64 19.57
N ILE A 379 -10.69 3.73 20.18
CA ILE A 379 -12.10 4.15 20.14
C ILE A 379 -12.59 4.57 18.74
N TYR A 380 -11.69 5.00 17.85
CA TYR A 380 -12.02 5.42 16.48
C TYR A 380 -12.27 4.24 15.53
N TYR A 381 -11.71 3.06 15.86
CA TYR A 381 -11.79 1.88 15.01
C TYR A 381 -12.64 0.75 15.63
N VAL A 382 -12.28 0.33 16.83
CA VAL A 382 -12.69 -0.95 17.42
C VAL A 382 -13.48 -0.72 18.70
N SER A 383 -14.79 -0.55 18.54
CA SER A 383 -15.73 -0.45 19.67
C SER A 383 -15.68 -1.65 20.62
N ASP A 384 -15.31 -2.83 20.14
CA ASP A 384 -15.15 -4.05 20.91
C ASP A 384 -13.69 -4.55 20.94
N GLY A 385 -12.71 -3.67 20.74
CA GLY A 385 -11.27 -3.97 20.90
C GLY A 385 -10.69 -5.07 20.00
N ARG A 386 -11.43 -5.55 19.00
CA ARG A 386 -11.03 -6.68 18.14
C ARG A 386 -10.48 -6.21 16.80
N VAL A 387 -9.21 -6.45 16.56
CA VAL A 387 -8.55 -6.12 15.29
C VAL A 387 -8.77 -7.25 14.30
N TYR A 388 -9.24 -6.91 13.10
CA TYR A 388 -9.39 -7.84 11.99
C TYR A 388 -8.03 -8.20 11.41
N VAL A 389 -7.75 -9.50 11.25
CA VAL A 389 -6.45 -10.00 10.77
C VAL A 389 -6.52 -10.79 9.46
N GLY A 390 -7.70 -10.86 8.84
CA GLY A 390 -7.88 -11.46 7.51
C GLY A 390 -8.93 -12.56 7.47
N ARG A 391 -9.07 -13.17 6.28
CA ARG A 391 -9.91 -14.35 6.04
C ARG A 391 -9.02 -15.52 5.67
N TYR A 392 -9.31 -16.68 6.27
CA TYR A 392 -8.50 -17.88 6.10
C TYR A 392 -9.41 -19.10 6.01
N ASN A 393 -8.96 -20.15 5.33
CA ASN A 393 -9.74 -21.37 5.19
C ASN A 393 -9.39 -22.32 6.35
N PHE A 394 -10.38 -22.65 7.17
CA PHE A 394 -10.21 -23.60 8.26
C PHE A 394 -11.00 -24.86 7.96
N THR A 395 -10.38 -26.01 8.21
CA THR A 395 -10.95 -27.33 7.92
C THR A 395 -11.69 -27.92 9.11
N GLY A 396 -11.38 -27.48 10.33
CA GLY A 396 -11.92 -28.08 11.55
C GLY A 396 -11.36 -29.47 11.85
N ALA A 397 -10.36 -29.95 11.10
CA ALA A 397 -9.75 -31.26 11.30
C ALA A 397 -8.85 -31.34 12.55
N GLY A 398 -8.49 -30.19 13.13
CA GLY A 398 -7.55 -30.05 14.24
C GLY A 398 -6.15 -29.64 13.78
N GLY A 399 -5.33 -29.11 14.70
CA GLY A 399 -3.98 -28.60 14.40
C GLY A 399 -3.96 -27.22 13.72
N GLU A 400 -5.10 -26.52 13.69
CA GLU A 400 -5.26 -25.16 13.20
C GLU A 400 -5.37 -24.21 14.39
N TYR A 401 -4.76 -23.03 14.31
CA TYR A 401 -4.69 -22.10 15.43
C TYR A 401 -4.28 -20.70 14.98
N VAL A 402 -4.49 -19.72 15.85
CA VAL A 402 -3.76 -18.45 15.80
C VAL A 402 -2.71 -18.48 16.91
N GLU A 403 -1.47 -18.14 16.58
CA GLU A 403 -0.37 -18.05 17.53
C GLU A 403 0.11 -16.60 17.67
N LEU A 404 0.37 -16.19 18.91
CA LEU A 404 1.19 -15.03 19.21
C LEU A 404 2.43 -15.49 19.95
N SER A 405 3.60 -15.24 19.38
CA SER A 405 4.87 -15.47 20.07
C SER A 405 5.41 -14.18 20.67
N ASN A 406 6.33 -14.28 21.63
CA ASN A 406 7.05 -13.12 22.12
C ASN A 406 8.21 -12.68 21.21
N ARG A 407 8.38 -13.29 20.03
CA ARG A 407 9.20 -12.72 18.97
C ARG A 407 8.40 -11.68 18.20
N THR A 408 8.98 -10.49 18.09
CA THR A 408 8.35 -9.31 17.48
C THR A 408 9.30 -8.68 16.46
N GLN A 409 8.75 -7.77 15.68
CA GLN A 409 9.49 -6.85 14.81
C GLN A 409 9.78 -5.52 15.52
N ASP A 410 9.86 -5.48 16.85
CA ASP A 410 10.15 -4.22 17.56
C ASP A 410 11.59 -3.73 17.33
N GLU A 411 11.80 -2.41 17.40
CA GLU A 411 13.14 -1.82 17.36
C GLU A 411 13.96 -2.29 18.58
N THR A 412 15.14 -2.85 18.32
CA THR A 412 16.00 -3.42 19.38
C THR A 412 16.35 -2.39 20.47
N ALA A 413 16.50 -1.12 20.11
CA ALA A 413 16.89 -0.06 21.05
C ALA A 413 15.80 0.35 22.06
N GLY A 414 14.54 -0.08 21.88
CA GLY A 414 13.41 0.28 22.76
C GLY A 414 12.65 -0.91 23.34
N ILE A 415 13.01 -2.14 22.98
CA ILE A 415 12.23 -3.33 23.26
C ILE A 415 12.07 -3.65 24.76
N ALA A 416 13.01 -3.20 25.60
CA ALA A 416 13.02 -3.48 27.04
C ALA A 416 11.80 -2.90 27.77
N ASP A 417 11.26 -1.78 27.29
CA ASP A 417 10.11 -1.09 27.90
C ASP A 417 8.77 -1.58 27.34
N LEU A 418 8.80 -2.41 26.31
CA LEU A 418 7.61 -2.92 25.65
C LEU A 418 7.07 -4.20 26.30
N PHE A 419 5.85 -4.52 25.92
CA PHE A 419 5.13 -5.75 26.24
C PHE A 419 4.39 -6.22 25.00
N VAL A 420 4.41 -7.53 24.76
CA VAL A 420 3.44 -8.16 23.86
C VAL A 420 2.27 -8.65 24.72
N GLY A 421 1.06 -8.33 24.31
CA GLY A 421 -0.17 -8.68 25.03
C GLY A 421 -1.07 -9.57 24.19
N ALA A 422 -1.80 -10.47 24.85
CA ALA A 422 -2.68 -11.44 24.23
C ALA A 422 -3.90 -11.67 25.11
N ASP A 423 -5.02 -12.04 24.48
CA ASP A 423 -6.30 -12.16 25.18
C ASP A 423 -7.19 -13.22 24.51
N ALA A 424 -7.84 -12.89 23.39
CA ALA A 424 -8.77 -13.81 22.76
C ALA A 424 -8.76 -13.72 21.24
N ILE A 425 -9.15 -14.81 20.59
CA ILE A 425 -9.34 -14.90 19.14
C ILE A 425 -10.81 -15.16 18.86
N ARG A 426 -11.35 -14.48 17.85
CA ARG A 426 -12.70 -14.73 17.33
C ARG A 426 -12.63 -15.21 15.89
N PHE A 427 -13.25 -16.36 15.63
CA PHE A 427 -13.43 -16.93 14.30
C PHE A 427 -14.89 -16.76 13.88
N VAL A 428 -15.12 -16.05 12.78
CA VAL A 428 -16.47 -15.78 12.25
C VAL A 428 -16.61 -16.49 10.91
N PHE A 429 -17.49 -17.49 10.85
CA PHE A 429 -17.73 -18.26 9.63
C PHE A 429 -18.37 -17.38 8.55
N LEU A 430 -17.79 -17.39 7.36
CA LEU A 430 -18.26 -16.65 6.18
C LEU A 430 -18.89 -17.57 5.12
N GLY A 431 -18.86 -18.89 5.32
CA GLY A 431 -19.38 -19.89 4.40
C GLY A 431 -18.30 -20.63 3.61
N ASP A 432 -18.75 -21.52 2.73
CA ASP A 432 -17.90 -22.31 1.81
C ASP A 432 -17.44 -21.50 0.60
N VAL A 433 -17.42 -20.17 0.73
CA VAL A 433 -16.87 -19.31 -0.30
C VAL A 433 -15.41 -19.71 -0.46
N THR A 434 -15.01 -20.18 -1.64
CA THR A 434 -13.59 -20.28 -1.97
C THR A 434 -12.96 -18.91 -1.69
N PRO A 435 -11.86 -18.80 -0.92
CA PRO A 435 -11.15 -17.53 -0.79
C PRO A 435 -10.79 -17.09 -2.20
N THR A 436 -11.37 -15.97 -2.66
CA THR A 436 -11.54 -15.62 -4.08
C THR A 436 -10.34 -16.01 -4.97
N PRO A 437 -10.47 -17.02 -5.84
CA PRO A 437 -9.52 -17.28 -6.95
C PRO A 437 -10.23 -17.13 -8.32
N PRO A 438 -9.46 -16.99 -9.41
CA PRO A 438 -9.51 -15.89 -10.38
C PRO A 438 -10.75 -15.89 -11.30
N GLY A 439 -11.28 -14.69 -11.56
CA GLY A 439 -12.14 -14.37 -12.69
C GLY A 439 -11.42 -13.47 -13.68
#